data_AF-A0A921KWQ8-F1
#
_entry.id   AF-A0A921KWQ8-F1
#
_cell.length_a   1.000
_cell.length_b   1.000
_cell.length_c   1.000
_cell.angle_alpha   90.00
_cell.angle_beta   90.00
_cell.angle_gamma   90.00
#
_symmetry.space_group_name_H-M   'P 1'
#
loop_
_entity.id
_entity.type
_entity.pdbx_description
1 polymer ?
#
loop_
_entity_poly.entity_id
_entity_poly.type
_entity_poly.pdbx_seq_one_letter_code
_entity_poly.pdbx_strand_id
1 'polypeptide(L)'
;MNIVKSADERLQLDDGSAIQQIDTDQIKPNPYQPRKTFDDARLDDLSRSIQQHGILQPIVLRTTITGYHIVVGERRFRAAKLAELKQVPAIVKSLSDEDMMELAIIENLQREDLNAIEEAESYRKLMDDLQLTQQQVAQRLSKSRPYIANMLRLLHLPPTVMRMIQQGELSGAHGRTLLALKNTTEITKLAKRARREAWSVRYLEQYISDNKSPGENHKQQDTKTKPKFIKQQERQLKEQYGTNVAITTKKNKGQITFEFASEEEFKRLVQQLNEKYKR
;
A
#
# COMPACT_ATOMS: atom_id res chain seq x y z
N MET A 1 -4.90 3.14 29.73
CA MET A 1 -5.85 4.02 29.01
C MET A 1 -5.08 4.73 27.91
N ASN A 2 -4.72 3.99 26.86
CA ASN A 2 -3.99 4.56 25.72
C ASN A 2 -5.02 5.12 24.75
N ILE A 3 -5.37 6.38 24.99
CA ILE A 3 -6.01 7.22 23.99
C ILE A 3 -5.03 7.21 22.81
N VAL A 4 -5.44 6.61 21.70
CA VAL A 4 -4.81 6.87 20.41
C VAL A 4 -4.93 8.38 20.27
N LYS A 5 -3.85 9.11 20.58
CA LYS A 5 -3.76 10.54 20.32
C LYS A 5 -4.03 10.67 18.83
N SER A 6 -5.23 11.10 18.47
CA SER A 6 -5.53 11.49 17.11
C SER A 6 -4.46 12.50 16.71
N ALA A 7 -3.72 12.20 15.65
CA ALA A 7 -2.67 13.09 15.15
C ALA A 7 -3.25 14.41 14.61
N ASP A 8 -4.57 14.48 14.39
CA ASP A 8 -5.27 15.68 13.97
C ASP A 8 -5.71 16.51 15.19
N GLU A 9 -5.16 17.72 15.32
CA GLU A 9 -5.49 18.70 16.36
C GLU A 9 -6.98 19.04 16.37
N ARG A 10 -7.67 19.00 15.23
CA ARG A 10 -9.12 19.26 15.13
C ARG A 10 -9.95 18.21 15.85
N LEU A 11 -9.41 17.01 16.04
CA LEU A 11 -10.07 15.90 16.75
C LEU A 11 -9.66 15.81 18.23
N GLN A 12 -8.66 16.57 18.69
CA GLN A 12 -8.29 16.59 20.10
C GLN A 12 -9.46 17.11 20.96
N LEU A 13 -9.64 16.48 22.12
CA LEU A 13 -10.60 16.94 23.11
C LEU A 13 -10.00 18.19 23.74
N ASP A 14 -10.50 19.37 23.39
CA ASP A 14 -10.27 20.55 24.24
C ASP A 14 -10.91 20.24 25.60
N ASP A 15 -10.30 20.70 26.69
CA ASP A 15 -10.79 20.49 28.07
C ASP A 15 -12.24 21.02 28.31
N GLY A 16 -12.84 21.71 27.32
CA GLY A 16 -14.25 22.13 27.29
C GLY A 16 -15.19 21.32 26.37
N SER A 17 -14.73 20.23 25.75
CA SER A 17 -15.53 19.39 24.85
C SER A 17 -16.52 18.52 25.65
N ALA A 18 -17.67 19.08 26.04
CA ALA A 18 -18.67 18.33 26.81
C ALA A 18 -19.24 17.16 25.98
N ILE A 19 -19.23 15.96 26.56
CA ILE A 19 -19.97 14.81 26.02
C ILE A 19 -21.46 15.07 26.24
N GLN A 20 -22.23 15.06 25.15
CA GLN A 20 -23.68 15.30 25.16
C GLN A 20 -24.41 14.02 24.74
N GLN A 21 -25.60 13.78 25.31
CA GLN A 21 -26.49 12.74 24.83
C GLN A 21 -27.35 13.30 23.72
N ILE A 22 -27.20 12.76 22.50
CA ILE A 22 -27.91 13.24 21.31
C ILE A 22 -28.89 12.16 20.86
N ASP A 23 -30.12 12.57 20.55
CA ASP A 23 -31.15 11.67 20.02
C ASP A 23 -30.72 11.09 18.67
N THR A 24 -30.87 9.77 18.52
CA THR A 24 -30.45 9.07 17.30
C THR A 24 -31.18 9.55 16.05
N ASP A 25 -32.41 10.05 16.19
CA ASP A 25 -33.23 10.54 15.08
C ASP A 25 -32.72 11.88 14.51
N GLN A 26 -31.95 12.63 15.30
CA GLN A 26 -31.34 13.89 14.86
C GLN A 26 -29.99 13.68 14.16
N ILE A 27 -29.48 12.44 14.17
CA ILE A 27 -28.16 12.10 13.64
C ILE A 27 -28.31 11.45 12.26
N LYS A 28 -27.64 12.03 11.27
CA LYS A 28 -27.57 11.51 9.91
C LYS A 28 -26.16 10.96 9.62
N PRO A 29 -26.06 9.91 8.79
CA PRO A 29 -24.78 9.36 8.37
C PRO A 29 -23.97 10.38 7.56
N ASN A 30 -22.65 10.23 7.56
CA ASN A 30 -21.78 11.09 6.76
C ASN A 30 -22.03 10.84 5.25
N PRO A 31 -22.44 11.85 4.46
CA PRO A 31 -22.62 11.68 3.01
C PRO A 31 -21.32 11.33 2.27
N TYR A 32 -20.16 11.67 2.84
CA TYR A 32 -18.85 11.44 2.24
C TYR A 32 -18.21 10.11 2.64
N GLN A 33 -18.87 9.28 3.47
CA GLN A 33 -18.33 8.01 3.96
C GLN A 33 -18.01 7.05 2.79
N PRO A 34 -16.72 6.77 2.49
CA PRO A 34 -16.38 5.87 1.39
C PRO A 34 -16.76 4.42 1.67
N ARG A 35 -16.81 4.01 2.95
CA ARG A 35 -17.16 2.63 3.32
C ARG A 35 -18.66 2.38 3.18
N LYS A 36 -19.04 1.61 2.17
CA LYS A 36 -20.43 1.16 1.95
C LYS A 36 -20.73 -0.22 2.52
N THR A 37 -19.72 -1.10 2.59
CA THR A 37 -19.85 -2.48 3.07
C THR A 37 -19.44 -2.59 4.52
N PHE A 38 -20.37 -3.02 5.37
CA PHE A 38 -20.15 -3.37 6.76
C PHE A 38 -20.34 -4.87 6.91
N ASP A 39 -19.57 -5.46 7.82
CA ASP A 39 -19.69 -6.87 8.17
C ASP A 39 -20.80 -6.97 9.21
N ASP A 40 -21.97 -7.47 8.80
CA ASP A 40 -23.18 -7.51 9.62
C ASP A 40 -22.97 -8.33 10.89
N ALA A 41 -22.23 -9.45 10.83
CA ALA A 41 -21.96 -10.29 11.99
C ALA A 41 -21.14 -9.54 13.06
N ARG A 42 -20.10 -8.81 12.64
CA ARG A 42 -19.32 -7.95 13.56
C ARG A 42 -20.10 -6.76 14.09
N LEU A 43 -21.13 -6.33 13.36
CA LEU A 43 -21.98 -5.21 13.76
C LEU A 43 -23.00 -5.66 14.81
N ASP A 44 -23.54 -6.88 14.69
CA ASP A 44 -24.41 -7.51 15.68
C ASP A 44 -23.68 -7.81 17.00
N ASP A 45 -22.43 -8.28 16.94
CA ASP A 45 -21.60 -8.45 18.13
C ASP A 45 -21.39 -7.12 18.88
N LEU A 46 -21.08 -6.06 18.13
CA LEU A 46 -20.93 -4.71 18.70
C LEU A 46 -22.26 -4.18 19.25
N SER A 47 -23.37 -4.46 18.59
CA SER A 47 -24.71 -4.06 19.04
C SER A 47 -25.06 -4.71 20.38
N ARG A 48 -24.83 -6.03 20.54
CA ARG A 48 -25.01 -6.74 21.81
C ARG A 48 -24.14 -6.15 22.92
N SER A 49 -22.88 -5.84 22.62
CA SER A 49 -21.98 -5.20 23.58
C SER A 49 -22.47 -3.81 24.01
N ILE A 50 -22.95 -3.00 23.05
CA ILE A 50 -23.53 -1.67 23.30
C ILE A 50 -24.83 -1.77 24.11
N GLN A 51 -25.63 -2.81 23.92
CA GLN A 51 -26.85 -3.04 24.69
C GLN A 51 -26.54 -3.33 26.18
N GLN A 52 -25.43 -4.03 26.45
CA GLN A 52 -25.02 -4.38 27.82
C GLN A 52 -24.27 -3.25 28.54
N HIS A 53 -23.39 -2.54 27.84
CA HIS A 53 -22.44 -1.60 28.45
C HIS A 53 -22.62 -0.14 28.00
N GLY A 54 -23.53 0.11 27.07
CA GLY A 54 -23.63 1.39 26.38
C GLY A 54 -22.45 1.66 25.44
N ILE A 55 -22.41 2.86 24.90
CA ILE A 55 -21.29 3.31 24.06
C ILE A 55 -20.18 3.87 24.97
N LEU A 56 -19.10 3.13 25.12
CA LEU A 56 -17.95 3.53 25.95
C LEU A 56 -17.15 4.71 25.37
N GLN A 57 -17.06 4.79 24.04
CA GLN A 57 -16.35 5.87 23.35
C GLN A 57 -17.36 6.75 22.59
N PRO A 58 -17.47 8.05 22.90
CA PRO A 58 -18.43 8.92 22.25
C PRO A 58 -18.16 9.05 20.74
N ILE A 59 -19.22 9.23 19.97
CA ILE A 59 -19.12 9.53 18.53
C ILE A 59 -18.82 11.02 18.32
N VAL A 60 -18.21 11.37 17.19
CA VAL A 60 -17.95 12.78 16.85
C VAL A 60 -18.98 13.23 15.83
N LEU A 61 -19.69 14.29 16.15
CA LEU A 61 -20.75 14.87 15.34
C LEU A 61 -20.38 16.29 14.92
N ARG A 62 -20.95 16.72 13.80
CA ARG A 62 -20.94 18.11 13.33
C ARG A 62 -22.36 18.64 13.29
N THR A 63 -22.57 19.86 13.78
CA THR A 63 -23.85 20.58 13.68
C THR A 63 -24.18 20.94 12.23
N THR A 64 -25.43 20.72 11.84
CA THR A 64 -25.99 21.13 10.54
C THR A 64 -27.29 21.92 10.75
N ILE A 65 -27.87 22.44 9.67
CA ILE A 65 -29.15 23.16 9.72
C ILE A 65 -30.29 22.26 10.24
N THR A 66 -30.22 20.94 10.03
CA THR A 66 -31.32 19.99 10.32
C THR A 66 -30.90 18.84 11.25
N GLY A 67 -30.07 19.13 12.25
CA GLY A 67 -29.55 18.15 13.21
C GLY A 67 -28.04 17.97 13.07
N TYR A 68 -27.57 16.72 13.06
CA TYR A 68 -26.14 16.41 13.14
C TYR A 68 -25.68 15.44 12.05
N HIS A 69 -24.46 15.62 11.56
CA HIS A 69 -23.77 14.65 10.70
C HIS A 69 -22.69 13.92 11.49
N ILE A 70 -22.57 12.62 11.28
CA ILE A 70 -21.48 11.82 11.84
C ILE A 70 -20.18 12.21 11.16
N VAL A 71 -19.14 12.47 11.95
CA VAL A 71 -17.77 12.67 11.45
C VAL A 71 -16.97 11.41 11.69
N VAL A 72 -17.01 10.88 12.92
CA VAL A 72 -16.28 9.67 13.33
C VAL A 72 -17.19 8.78 14.16
N GLY A 73 -17.13 7.46 13.91
CA GLY A 73 -17.86 6.47 14.70
C GLY A 73 -19.13 5.91 14.05
N GLU A 74 -19.23 5.94 12.72
CA GLU A 74 -20.36 5.40 11.95
C GLU A 74 -20.75 3.97 12.38
N ARG A 75 -19.77 3.08 12.62
CA ARG A 75 -20.02 1.72 13.11
C ARG A 75 -20.72 1.68 14.47
N ARG A 76 -20.30 2.56 15.39
CA ARG A 76 -20.87 2.67 16.74
C ARG A 76 -22.30 3.18 16.66
N PHE A 77 -22.56 4.18 15.82
CA PHE A 77 -23.91 4.69 15.59
C PHE A 77 -24.85 3.62 15.00
N ARG A 78 -24.39 2.88 13.98
CA ARG A 78 -25.19 1.78 13.40
C ARG A 78 -25.51 0.69 14.41
N ALA A 79 -24.52 0.26 15.19
CA ALA A 79 -24.72 -0.75 16.22
C ALA A 79 -25.63 -0.25 17.36
N ALA A 80 -25.58 1.04 17.69
CA ALA A 80 -26.49 1.68 18.64
C ALA A 80 -27.94 1.73 18.13
N LYS A 81 -28.13 1.98 16.83
CA LYS A 81 -29.44 1.94 16.18
C LYS A 81 -30.03 0.52 16.17
N LEU A 82 -29.20 -0.49 15.90
CA LEU A 82 -29.62 -1.90 16.04
C LEU A 82 -29.93 -2.29 17.49
N ALA A 83 -29.22 -1.69 18.45
CA ALA A 83 -29.48 -1.88 19.88
C ALA A 83 -30.70 -1.10 20.40
N GLU A 84 -31.41 -0.38 19.51
CA GLU A 84 -32.58 0.46 19.81
C GLU A 84 -32.33 1.54 20.87
N LEU A 85 -31.09 2.04 20.96
CA LEU A 85 -30.78 3.17 21.83
C LEU A 85 -31.44 4.45 21.31
N LYS A 86 -32.17 5.15 22.18
CA LYS A 86 -32.79 6.45 21.86
C LYS A 86 -31.77 7.58 21.78
N GLN A 87 -30.71 7.50 22.59
CA GLN A 87 -29.67 8.52 22.70
C GLN A 87 -28.29 7.90 22.68
N VAL A 88 -27.35 8.64 22.11
CA VAL A 88 -25.94 8.23 22.03
C VAL A 88 -25.02 9.33 22.56
N PRO A 89 -23.96 8.97 23.31
CA PRO A 89 -22.97 9.93 23.76
C PRO A 89 -22.16 10.41 22.56
N ALA A 90 -22.14 11.72 22.38
CA ALA A 90 -21.51 12.39 21.25
C ALA A 90 -20.76 13.65 21.69
N ILE A 91 -19.72 13.99 20.93
CA ILE A 91 -19.01 15.26 21.03
C ILE A 91 -19.36 16.04 19.77
N VAL A 92 -19.94 17.22 19.94
CA VAL A 92 -20.32 18.11 18.85
C VAL A 92 -19.17 19.06 18.57
N LYS A 93 -18.68 19.08 17.33
CA LYS A 93 -17.62 19.98 16.86
C LYS A 93 -18.12 20.87 15.73
N SER A 94 -17.68 22.12 15.77
CA SER A 94 -17.86 23.08 14.68
C SER A 94 -16.81 22.80 13.60
N LEU A 95 -17.20 22.02 12.60
CA LEU A 95 -16.35 21.64 11.47
C LEU A 95 -16.97 22.19 10.18
N SER A 96 -16.14 22.46 9.16
CA SER A 96 -16.63 22.76 7.82
C SER A 96 -17.01 21.46 7.07
N ASP A 97 -17.65 21.60 5.90
CA ASP A 97 -17.90 20.45 5.01
C ASP A 97 -16.59 19.82 4.53
N GLU A 98 -15.60 20.65 4.22
CA GLU A 98 -14.26 20.23 3.82
C GLU A 98 -13.56 19.46 4.95
N ASP A 99 -13.61 19.95 6.19
CA ASP A 99 -13.02 19.25 7.35
C ASP A 99 -13.69 17.88 7.57
N MET A 100 -15.02 17.82 7.51
CA MET A 100 -15.76 16.57 7.69
C MET A 100 -15.41 15.54 6.61
N MET A 101 -15.24 16.01 5.37
CA MET A 101 -14.84 15.18 4.24
C MET A 101 -13.40 14.69 4.39
N GLU A 102 -12.48 15.58 4.76
CA GLU A 102 -11.07 15.26 5.01
C GLU A 102 -10.94 14.19 6.08
N LEU A 103 -11.60 14.38 7.23
CA LEU A 103 -11.57 13.44 8.35
C LEU A 103 -12.16 12.08 7.97
N ALA A 104 -13.23 12.04 7.17
CA ALA A 104 -13.82 10.79 6.70
C ALA A 104 -12.87 9.99 5.80
N ILE A 105 -12.13 10.69 4.93
CA ILE A 105 -11.14 10.03 4.06
C ILE A 105 -9.92 9.58 4.87
N ILE A 106 -9.45 10.38 5.81
CA ILE A 106 -8.31 10.03 6.68
C ILE A 106 -8.64 8.83 7.56
N GLU A 107 -9.82 8.77 8.18
CA GLU A 107 -10.24 7.62 8.99
C GLU A 107 -10.30 6.34 8.15
N ASN A 108 -10.88 6.43 6.94
CA ASN A 108 -10.91 5.29 6.04
C ASN A 108 -9.50 4.83 5.64
N LEU A 109 -8.56 5.76 5.44
CA LEU A 109 -7.17 5.49 5.09
C LEU A 109 -6.36 4.87 6.24
N GLN A 110 -6.68 5.17 7.50
CA GLN A 110 -5.98 4.61 8.66
C GLN A 110 -6.34 3.14 8.95
N ARG A 111 -7.13 2.51 8.10
CA ARG A 111 -7.47 1.10 8.21
C ARG A 111 -6.27 0.20 7.88
N GLU A 112 -6.06 -0.81 8.71
CA GLU A 112 -4.97 -1.78 8.55
C GLU A 112 -5.15 -2.73 7.35
N ASP A 113 -6.37 -2.85 6.81
CA ASP A 113 -6.75 -3.82 5.78
C ASP A 113 -6.84 -3.27 4.35
N LEU A 114 -6.44 -2.02 4.11
CA LEU A 114 -6.51 -1.41 2.77
C LEU A 114 -5.51 -2.03 1.80
N ASN A 115 -6.00 -2.33 0.58
CA ASN A 115 -5.11 -2.70 -0.50
C ASN A 115 -4.47 -1.46 -1.17
N ALA A 116 -3.34 -1.65 -1.84
CA ALA A 116 -2.57 -0.55 -2.43
C ALA A 116 -3.33 0.24 -3.53
N ILE A 117 -4.33 -0.36 -4.18
CA ILE A 117 -5.18 0.32 -5.16
C ILE A 117 -6.23 1.19 -4.44
N GLU A 118 -6.89 0.66 -3.41
CA GLU A 118 -7.85 1.42 -2.58
C GLU A 118 -7.18 2.62 -1.90
N GLU A 119 -5.95 2.44 -1.41
CA GLU A 119 -5.15 3.51 -0.84
C GLU A 119 -4.89 4.62 -1.88
N ALA A 120 -4.51 4.23 -3.11
CA ALA A 120 -4.27 5.16 -4.22
C ALA A 120 -5.56 5.88 -4.66
N GLU A 121 -6.70 5.18 -4.73
CA GLU A 121 -8.01 5.77 -5.02
C GLU A 121 -8.42 6.77 -3.94
N SER A 122 -8.17 6.46 -2.67
CA SER A 122 -8.44 7.35 -1.54
C SER A 122 -7.58 8.63 -1.63
N TYR A 123 -6.31 8.52 -2.02
CA TYR A 123 -5.46 9.69 -2.28
C TYR A 123 -5.95 10.54 -3.44
N ARG A 124 -6.34 9.91 -4.55
CA ARG A 124 -6.88 10.61 -5.71
C ARG A 124 -8.14 11.38 -5.31
N LYS A 125 -9.07 10.72 -4.63
CA LYS A 125 -10.30 11.32 -4.14
C LYS A 125 -10.04 12.51 -3.22
N LEU A 126 -9.12 12.37 -2.26
CA LEU A 126 -8.74 13.48 -1.37
C LEU A 126 -8.17 14.68 -2.14
N MET A 127 -7.37 14.44 -3.18
CA MET A 127 -6.83 15.50 -4.03
C MET A 127 -7.91 16.18 -4.85
N ASP A 128 -8.80 15.41 -5.48
CA ASP A 128 -9.81 15.94 -6.39
C ASP A 128 -10.91 16.69 -5.62
N ASP A 129 -11.34 16.16 -4.48
CA ASP A 129 -12.44 16.73 -3.71
C ASP A 129 -12.03 17.98 -2.93
N LEU A 130 -10.79 18.02 -2.41
CA LEU A 130 -10.26 19.16 -1.65
C LEU A 130 -9.28 20.04 -2.46
N GLN A 131 -9.15 19.78 -3.76
CA GLN A 131 -8.24 20.48 -4.68
C GLN A 131 -6.79 20.56 -4.16
N LEU A 132 -6.33 19.48 -3.53
CA LEU A 132 -5.01 19.41 -2.89
C LEU A 132 -3.93 18.91 -3.84
N THR A 133 -2.74 19.47 -3.69
CA THR A 133 -1.54 18.95 -4.34
C THR A 133 -1.03 17.68 -3.65
N GLN A 134 -0.24 16.87 -4.37
CA GLN A 134 0.43 15.69 -3.79
C GLN A 134 1.28 16.03 -2.56
N GLN A 135 1.86 17.23 -2.51
CA GLN A 135 2.68 17.69 -1.39
C GLN A 135 1.82 17.96 -0.15
N GLN A 136 0.68 18.62 -0.32
CA GLN A 136 -0.25 18.90 0.78
C GLN A 136 -0.87 17.62 1.34
N VAL A 137 -1.21 16.66 0.47
CA VAL A 137 -1.68 15.32 0.90
C VAL A 137 -0.61 14.58 1.69
N ALA A 138 0.64 14.60 1.20
CA ALA A 138 1.76 13.97 1.89
C ALA A 138 1.99 14.56 3.30
N GLN A 139 1.90 15.89 3.45
CA GLN A 139 2.03 16.57 4.74
C GLN A 139 0.91 16.17 5.72
N ARG A 140 -0.35 16.24 5.29
CA ARG A 140 -1.52 15.88 6.12
C ARG A 140 -1.46 14.44 6.64
N LEU A 141 -0.95 13.54 5.82
CA LEU A 141 -0.89 12.11 6.13
C LEU A 141 0.43 11.67 6.74
N SER A 142 1.36 12.60 7.01
CA SER A 142 2.71 12.28 7.48
C SER A 142 3.44 11.25 6.61
N LYS A 143 3.24 11.34 5.28
CA LYS A 143 3.92 10.51 4.27
C LYS A 143 4.89 11.34 3.45
N SER A 144 5.77 10.69 2.71
CA SER A 144 6.65 11.39 1.77
C SER A 144 5.90 11.69 0.46
N ARG A 145 6.17 12.85 -0.15
CA ARG A 145 5.65 13.16 -1.50
C ARG A 145 5.93 12.05 -2.53
N PRO A 146 7.14 11.44 -2.58
CA PRO A 146 7.40 10.31 -3.49
C PRO A 146 6.52 9.09 -3.22
N TYR A 147 6.13 8.84 -1.97
CA TYR A 147 5.20 7.75 -1.64
C TYR A 147 3.82 7.99 -2.25
N ILE A 148 3.24 9.18 -2.04
CA ILE A 148 1.93 9.55 -2.62
C ILE A 148 1.97 9.49 -4.15
N ALA A 149 3.00 10.04 -4.78
CA ALA A 149 3.18 9.97 -6.23
C ALA A 149 3.25 8.53 -6.74
N ASN A 150 3.96 7.65 -6.03
CA ASN A 150 4.09 6.24 -6.39
C ASN A 150 2.77 5.47 -6.24
N MET A 151 1.94 5.78 -5.24
CA MET A 151 0.62 5.17 -5.10
C MET A 151 -0.31 5.63 -6.21
N LEU A 152 -0.39 6.93 -6.48
CA LEU A 152 -1.22 7.48 -7.56
C LEU A 152 -0.86 6.92 -8.94
N ARG A 153 0.42 6.56 -9.16
CA ARG A 153 0.87 5.92 -10.40
C ARG A 153 0.21 4.56 -10.63
N LEU A 154 -0.14 3.82 -9.57
CA LEU A 154 -0.80 2.52 -9.68
C LEU A 154 -2.16 2.60 -10.40
N LEU A 155 -2.83 3.76 -10.33
CA LEU A 155 -4.12 3.98 -11.01
C LEU A 155 -3.98 4.04 -12.54
N HIS A 156 -2.76 4.15 -13.08
CA HIS A 156 -2.51 4.07 -14.52
C HIS A 156 -2.29 2.63 -15.01
N LEU A 157 -2.34 1.63 -14.13
CA LEU A 157 -2.23 0.23 -14.52
C LEU A 157 -3.48 -0.22 -15.30
N PRO A 158 -3.33 -1.18 -16.23
CA PRO A 158 -4.48 -1.82 -16.85
C PRO A 158 -5.42 -2.42 -15.80
N PRO A 159 -6.76 -2.37 -15.99
CA PRO A 159 -7.74 -2.87 -15.02
C PRO A 159 -7.51 -4.31 -14.55
N THR A 160 -7.00 -5.16 -15.45
CA THR A 160 -6.65 -6.54 -15.13
C THR A 160 -5.52 -6.64 -14.09
N VAL A 161 -4.52 -5.76 -14.15
CA VAL A 161 -3.40 -5.75 -13.21
C VAL A 161 -3.81 -5.12 -11.88
N MET A 162 -4.62 -4.06 -11.91
CA MET A 162 -5.20 -3.48 -10.69
C MET A 162 -5.98 -4.52 -9.90
N ARG A 163 -6.80 -5.34 -10.57
CA ARG A 163 -7.55 -6.44 -9.94
C ARG A 163 -6.65 -7.48 -9.28
N MET A 164 -5.55 -7.87 -9.94
CA MET A 164 -4.56 -8.79 -9.34
C MET A 164 -3.93 -8.21 -8.06
N ILE A 165 -3.72 -6.90 -8.01
CA ILE A 165 -3.20 -6.22 -6.82
C ILE A 165 -4.26 -6.16 -5.71
N GLN A 166 -5.51 -5.83 -6.05
CA GLN A 166 -6.62 -5.83 -5.10
C GLN A 166 -6.85 -7.20 -4.47
N GLN A 167 -6.68 -8.27 -5.25
CA GLN A 167 -6.80 -9.66 -4.78
C GLN A 167 -5.57 -10.17 -4.01
N GLY A 168 -4.51 -9.37 -3.89
CA GLY A 168 -3.26 -9.78 -3.24
C GLY A 168 -2.39 -10.73 -4.05
N GLU A 169 -2.77 -11.06 -5.30
CA GLU A 169 -1.97 -11.91 -6.20
C GLU A 169 -0.65 -11.24 -6.60
N LEU A 170 -0.63 -9.91 -6.65
CA LEU A 170 0.55 -9.09 -6.89
C LEU A 170 0.63 -7.98 -5.84
N SER A 171 1.81 -7.72 -5.29
CA SER A 171 2.00 -6.55 -4.43
C SER A 171 1.99 -5.23 -5.22
N GLY A 172 1.69 -4.10 -4.55
CA GLY A 172 1.80 -2.77 -5.17
C GLY A 172 3.22 -2.45 -5.69
N ALA A 173 4.26 -3.08 -5.14
CA ALA A 173 5.62 -2.97 -5.68
C ALA A 173 5.76 -3.59 -7.07
N HIS A 174 5.15 -4.76 -7.33
CA HIS A 174 5.10 -5.34 -8.68
C HIS A 174 4.39 -4.40 -9.66
N GLY A 175 3.26 -3.81 -9.25
CA GLY A 175 2.54 -2.81 -10.04
C GLY A 175 3.43 -1.63 -10.44
N ARG A 176 4.19 -1.07 -9.50
CA ARG A 176 5.14 0.03 -9.78
C ARG A 176 6.23 -0.37 -10.77
N THR A 177 6.76 -1.57 -10.65
CA THR A 177 7.78 -2.11 -11.57
C THR A 177 7.23 -2.30 -12.97
N LEU A 178 6.00 -2.81 -13.11
CA LEU A 178 5.32 -3.00 -14.40
C LEU A 178 5.08 -1.68 -15.15
N LEU A 179 4.85 -0.58 -14.42
CA LEU A 179 4.69 0.76 -15.02
C LEU A 179 5.96 1.30 -15.70
N ALA A 180 7.10 0.60 -15.62
CA ALA A 180 8.28 0.91 -16.41
C ALA A 180 8.13 0.54 -17.90
N LEU A 181 7.10 -0.24 -18.25
CA LEU A 181 6.74 -0.60 -19.62
C LEU A 181 5.75 0.41 -20.19
N LYS A 182 5.91 0.79 -21.47
CA LYS A 182 5.01 1.75 -22.15
C LYS A 182 3.73 1.08 -22.67
N ASN A 183 3.77 -0.22 -22.98
CA ASN A 183 2.66 -0.94 -23.64
C ASN A 183 1.77 -1.68 -22.63
N THR A 184 0.48 -1.34 -22.60
CA THR A 184 -0.54 -1.95 -21.72
C THR A 184 -0.72 -3.45 -21.93
N THR A 185 -0.54 -3.93 -23.16
CA THR A 185 -0.63 -5.37 -23.49
C THR A 185 0.55 -6.13 -22.90
N GLU A 186 1.76 -5.58 -22.99
CA GLU A 186 2.96 -6.17 -22.39
C GLU A 186 2.89 -6.18 -20.88
N ILE A 187 2.44 -5.07 -20.26
CA ILE A 187 2.18 -4.99 -18.82
C ILE A 187 1.30 -6.15 -18.37
N THR A 188 0.18 -6.37 -19.08
CA THR A 188 -0.79 -7.40 -18.70
C THR A 188 -0.23 -8.81 -18.89
N LYS A 189 0.49 -9.07 -19.99
CA LYS A 189 1.14 -10.36 -20.23
C LYS A 189 2.19 -10.67 -19.16
N LEU A 190 3.03 -9.69 -18.84
CA LEU A 190 4.08 -9.84 -17.86
C LEU A 190 3.53 -10.01 -16.44
N ALA A 191 2.49 -9.27 -16.08
CA ALA A 191 1.79 -9.42 -14.79
C ALA A 191 1.24 -10.84 -14.61
N LYS A 192 0.56 -11.40 -15.64
CA LYS A 192 0.05 -12.78 -15.61
C LYS A 192 1.18 -13.80 -15.42
N ARG A 193 2.32 -13.58 -16.07
CA ARG A 193 3.50 -14.45 -15.95
C ARG A 193 4.13 -14.35 -14.56
N ALA A 194 4.37 -13.14 -14.08
CA ALA A 194 4.92 -12.85 -12.76
C ALA A 194 4.08 -13.47 -11.65
N ARG A 195 2.74 -13.42 -11.77
CA ARG A 195 1.82 -14.11 -10.87
C ARG A 195 1.99 -15.64 -10.94
N ARG A 196 1.91 -16.22 -12.14
CA ARG A 196 1.95 -17.68 -12.33
C ARG A 196 3.25 -18.30 -11.82
N GLU A 197 4.35 -17.62 -12.03
CA GLU A 197 5.70 -18.07 -11.67
C GLU A 197 6.17 -17.49 -10.31
N ALA A 198 5.27 -16.81 -9.58
CA ALA A 198 5.51 -16.22 -8.26
C ALA A 198 6.82 -15.38 -8.19
N TRP A 199 7.04 -14.53 -9.18
CA TRP A 199 8.25 -13.73 -9.28
C TRP A 199 8.40 -12.78 -8.08
N SER A 200 9.64 -12.59 -7.64
CA SER A 200 9.94 -11.49 -6.72
C SER A 200 9.99 -10.16 -7.48
N VAL A 201 9.75 -9.05 -6.76
CA VAL A 201 9.87 -7.69 -7.33
C VAL A 201 11.24 -7.48 -7.97
N ARG A 202 12.32 -7.96 -7.33
CA ARG A 202 13.69 -7.86 -7.85
C ARG A 202 13.88 -8.64 -9.15
N TYR A 203 13.33 -9.85 -9.21
CA TYR A 203 13.39 -10.66 -10.43
C TYR A 203 12.62 -9.99 -11.57
N LEU A 204 11.43 -9.45 -11.29
CA LEU A 204 10.65 -8.71 -12.27
C LEU A 204 11.38 -7.45 -12.77
N GLU A 205 12.03 -6.70 -11.87
CA GLU A 205 12.85 -5.53 -12.23
C GLU A 205 14.00 -5.93 -13.17
N GLN A 206 14.72 -6.99 -12.83
CA GLN A 206 15.81 -7.51 -13.66
C GLN A 206 15.30 -8.00 -15.01
N TYR A 207 14.21 -8.76 -15.03
CA TYR A 207 13.60 -9.25 -16.26
C TYR A 207 13.19 -8.10 -17.20
N ILE A 208 12.60 -7.02 -16.67
CA ILE A 208 12.25 -5.84 -17.46
C ILE A 208 13.51 -5.12 -17.95
N SER A 209 14.55 -5.03 -17.13
CA SER A 209 15.82 -4.41 -17.53
C SER A 209 16.50 -5.15 -18.67
N ASP A 210 16.52 -6.49 -18.60
CA ASP A 210 17.20 -7.35 -19.58
C ASP A 210 16.41 -7.45 -20.90
N ASN A 211 15.07 -7.33 -20.85
CA ASN A 211 14.19 -7.42 -22.02
C ASN A 211 13.79 -6.06 -22.62
N LYS A 212 14.28 -4.93 -22.09
CA LYS A 212 14.15 -3.65 -22.78
C LYS A 212 15.07 -3.66 -24.00
N SER A 213 14.47 -3.67 -25.19
CA SER A 213 15.21 -3.56 -26.46
C SER A 213 16.16 -2.34 -26.45
N PRO A 214 17.31 -2.41 -27.12
CA PRO A 214 18.34 -1.37 -27.11
C PRO A 214 17.87 -0.14 -27.91
N GLY A 215 17.12 0.73 -27.27
CA GLY A 215 16.67 2.00 -27.82
C GLY A 215 16.22 2.91 -26.70
N GLU A 216 16.99 3.98 -26.48
CA GLU A 216 16.82 5.03 -25.46
C GLU A 216 17.46 4.75 -24.08
N ASN A 217 18.65 5.35 -23.92
CA ASN A 217 19.47 5.50 -22.71
C ASN A 217 20.45 4.38 -22.36
N HIS A 218 21.33 4.06 -23.31
CA HIS A 218 22.75 3.94 -22.93
C HIS A 218 23.30 5.32 -22.57
N LYS A 219 23.03 5.79 -21.34
CA LYS A 219 24.12 6.47 -20.63
C LYS A 219 25.07 5.34 -20.24
N GLN A 220 26.03 5.09 -21.12
CA GLN A 220 27.26 4.41 -20.76
C GLN A 220 27.78 5.09 -19.49
N GLN A 221 27.51 4.50 -18.33
CA GLN A 221 28.39 4.69 -17.20
C GLN A 221 29.64 3.89 -17.55
N ASP A 222 30.65 4.62 -18.01
CA ASP A 222 32.04 4.22 -18.17
C ASP A 222 32.36 2.84 -17.58
N THR A 223 32.35 1.82 -18.43
CA THR A 223 33.16 0.64 -18.15
C THR A 223 34.61 1.04 -18.37
N LYS A 224 35.22 1.62 -17.33
CA LYS A 224 36.65 1.41 -17.10
C LYS A 224 36.91 -0.08 -17.26
N THR A 225 37.76 -0.39 -18.22
CA THR A 225 38.19 -1.73 -18.61
C THR A 225 38.28 -2.66 -17.39
N LYS A 226 37.47 -3.72 -17.34
CA LYS A 226 37.54 -4.74 -16.27
C LYS A 226 39.01 -5.14 -16.05
N PRO A 227 39.53 -5.16 -14.80
CA PRO A 227 40.91 -5.54 -14.52
C PRO A 227 41.25 -6.91 -15.12
N LYS A 228 42.45 -7.07 -15.71
CA LYS A 228 42.87 -8.32 -16.38
C LYS A 228 42.76 -9.55 -15.45
N PHE A 229 42.99 -9.37 -14.16
CA PHE A 229 42.84 -10.41 -13.14
C PHE A 229 41.42 -11.00 -13.07
N ILE A 230 40.37 -10.16 -13.12
CA ILE A 230 38.99 -10.63 -13.04
C ILE A 230 38.61 -11.44 -14.29
N LYS A 231 39.04 -11.00 -15.48
CA LYS A 231 38.82 -11.77 -16.72
C LYS A 231 39.52 -13.13 -16.71
N GLN A 232 40.71 -13.19 -16.12
CA GLN A 232 41.45 -14.46 -15.97
C GLN A 232 40.74 -15.41 -15.00
N GLN A 233 40.21 -14.90 -13.89
CA GLN A 233 39.44 -15.69 -12.93
C GLN A 233 38.10 -16.17 -13.52
N GLU A 234 37.39 -15.31 -14.27
CA GLU A 234 36.16 -15.72 -15.01
C GLU A 234 36.45 -16.88 -15.97
N ARG A 235 37.58 -16.83 -16.71
CA ARG A 235 37.99 -17.91 -17.63
C ARG A 235 38.34 -19.21 -16.90
N GLN A 236 39.08 -19.13 -15.79
CA GLN A 236 39.45 -20.31 -14.99
C GLN A 236 38.21 -20.98 -14.38
N LEU A 237 37.28 -20.20 -13.83
CA LEU A 237 36.04 -20.74 -13.28
C LEU A 237 35.15 -21.34 -14.38
N LYS A 238 35.10 -20.72 -15.56
CA LYS A 238 34.40 -21.30 -16.72
C LYS A 238 34.99 -22.63 -17.17
N GLU A 239 36.31 -22.73 -17.26
CA GLU A 239 37.01 -23.99 -17.60
C GLU A 239 36.79 -25.06 -16.52
N GLN A 240 36.72 -24.68 -15.25
CA GLN A 240 36.56 -25.62 -14.13
C GLN A 240 35.13 -26.15 -13.96
N TYR A 241 34.13 -25.28 -14.08
CA TYR A 241 32.72 -25.62 -13.80
C TYR A 241 31.90 -25.90 -15.07
N GLY A 242 32.49 -25.64 -16.24
CA GLY A 242 31.85 -25.88 -17.54
C GLY A 242 30.65 -24.97 -17.81
N THR A 243 30.48 -23.89 -17.05
CA THR A 243 29.37 -22.93 -17.22
C THR A 243 29.89 -21.50 -17.28
N ASN A 244 29.08 -20.57 -17.81
CA ASN A 244 29.47 -19.16 -17.83
C ASN A 244 29.48 -18.61 -16.40
N VAL A 245 30.62 -18.05 -16.01
CA VAL A 245 30.81 -17.42 -14.70
C VAL A 245 31.11 -15.94 -14.90
N ALA A 246 30.30 -15.09 -14.29
CA ALA A 246 30.48 -13.64 -14.30
C ALA A 246 30.90 -13.15 -12.91
N ILE A 247 31.98 -12.37 -12.85
CA ILE A 247 32.47 -11.78 -11.60
C ILE A 247 32.27 -10.27 -11.69
N THR A 248 31.43 -9.73 -10.80
CA THR A 248 31.20 -8.29 -10.68
C THR A 248 31.68 -7.80 -9.33
N THR A 249 32.59 -6.82 -9.33
CA THR A 249 33.15 -6.22 -8.10
C THR A 249 32.74 -4.76 -7.99
N LYS A 250 32.15 -4.37 -6.86
CA LYS A 250 31.86 -2.97 -6.54
C LYS A 250 32.38 -2.63 -5.14
N LYS A 251 33.39 -1.76 -5.07
CA LYS A 251 34.12 -1.41 -3.83
C LYS A 251 34.67 -2.68 -3.12
N ASN A 252 34.10 -3.04 -1.97
CA ASN A 252 34.52 -4.17 -1.12
C ASN A 252 33.56 -5.39 -1.17
N LYS A 253 32.56 -5.37 -2.06
CA LYS A 253 31.62 -6.48 -2.26
C LYS A 253 31.73 -7.01 -3.68
N GLY A 254 31.85 -8.32 -3.81
CA GLY A 254 31.88 -9.03 -5.08
C GLY A 254 30.69 -9.97 -5.20
N GLN A 255 30.19 -10.13 -6.42
CA GLN A 255 29.22 -11.15 -6.78
C GLN A 255 29.84 -12.06 -7.84
N ILE A 256 29.73 -13.37 -7.62
CA ILE A 256 30.05 -14.40 -8.59
C ILE A 256 28.73 -15.04 -9.01
N THR A 257 28.39 -14.93 -10.28
CA THR A 257 27.15 -15.48 -10.84
C THR A 257 27.48 -16.66 -11.74
N PHE A 258 26.85 -17.80 -11.49
CA PHE A 258 26.91 -18.98 -12.35
C PHE A 258 25.60 -19.09 -13.14
N GLU A 259 25.69 -19.18 -14.46
CA GLU A 259 24.55 -19.49 -15.32
C GLU A 259 24.43 -21.01 -15.48
N PHE A 260 23.21 -21.55 -15.47
CA PHE A 260 22.90 -22.95 -15.76
C PHE A 260 21.66 -23.03 -16.65
N ALA A 261 21.66 -23.97 -17.59
CA ALA A 261 20.59 -24.17 -18.58
C ALA A 261 19.63 -25.29 -18.21
N SER A 262 19.97 -26.16 -17.24
CA SER A 262 19.14 -27.28 -16.81
C SER A 262 19.24 -27.55 -15.30
N GLU A 263 18.24 -28.26 -14.76
CA GLU A 263 18.25 -28.70 -13.36
C GLU A 263 19.42 -29.67 -13.07
N GLU A 264 19.82 -30.47 -14.06
CA GLU A 264 20.97 -31.37 -13.98
C GLU A 264 22.29 -30.59 -13.87
N GLU A 265 22.45 -29.50 -14.63
CA GLU A 265 23.60 -28.62 -14.52
C GLU A 265 23.66 -27.92 -13.16
N PHE A 266 22.51 -27.50 -12.63
CA PHE A 266 22.43 -26.94 -11.28
C PHE A 266 22.88 -27.96 -10.22
N LYS A 267 22.38 -29.20 -10.26
CA LYS A 267 22.78 -30.26 -9.32
C LYS A 267 24.27 -30.56 -9.41
N ARG A 268 24.83 -30.63 -10.62
CA ARG A 268 26.28 -30.81 -10.86
C ARG A 268 27.11 -29.66 -10.28
N LEU A 269 26.69 -28.41 -10.51
CA LEU A 269 27.38 -27.21 -9.98
C LEU A 269 27.38 -27.20 -8.45
N VAL A 270 26.23 -27.47 -7.83
CA VAL A 270 26.10 -27.51 -6.37
C VAL A 270 26.97 -28.62 -5.77
N GLN A 271 27.00 -29.80 -6.40
CA GLN A 271 27.87 -30.89 -5.96
C GLN A 271 29.36 -30.50 -6.05
N GLN A 272 29.81 -29.92 -7.16
CA GLN A 272 31.20 -29.50 -7.34
C GLN A 272 31.63 -28.38 -6.37
N LEU A 273 30.72 -27.46 -6.04
CA LEU A 273 30.97 -26.42 -5.04
C LEU A 273 31.06 -26.99 -3.62
N ASN A 274 30.23 -27.98 -3.29
CA ASN A 274 30.23 -28.63 -1.98
C ASN A 274 31.40 -29.61 -1.78
N GLU A 275 31.84 -30.34 -2.81
CA GLU A 275 32.99 -31.24 -2.74
C GLU A 275 34.28 -30.50 -2.40
N LYS A 276 34.45 -29.27 -2.93
CA LYS A 276 35.61 -28.42 -2.63
C LYS A 276 35.56 -27.71 -1.26
N TYR A 277 34.40 -27.69 -0.59
CA TYR A 277 34.24 -27.05 0.73
C TYR A 277 34.46 -28.00 1.91
N LYS A 278 34.71 -29.29 1.65
CA LYS A 278 35.21 -30.24 2.66
C LYS A 278 36.74 -30.18 2.78
N ARG A 279 37.27 -29.05 3.27
CA ARG A 279 38.60 -28.95 3.90
C ARG A 279 38.60 -27.80 4.90
#